data_AF-A0A373D8G7-F1
#
_entry.id   AF-A0A373D8G7-F1
#
_cell.length_a   1.000
_cell.length_b   1.000
_cell.length_c   1.000
_cell.angle_alpha   90.00
_cell.angle_beta   90.00
_cell.angle_gamma   90.00
#
_symmetry.space_group_name_H-M   'P 1'
#
loop_
_entity.id
_entity.type
_entity.pdbx_description
1 polymer ?
#
loop_
_entity_poly.entity_id
_entity_poly.type
_entity_poly.pdbx_seq_one_letter_code
_entity_poly.pdbx_strand_id
1 'polypeptide(L)' 'MIRIKLSEVLGRKKMTRKKLAELANVRPNTIGDMYNEKVRKIDLDTLDRICAVLKCNISDLLQYQDENGEK' A
#
# COMPACT_ATOMS: atom_id res chain seq x y z
N MET A 1 -5.28 7.60 -13.37
CA MET A 1 -4.18 7.70 -12.37
C MET A 1 -4.18 6.50 -11.43
N ILE A 2 -3.00 5.98 -11.07
CA ILE A 2 -2.88 4.89 -10.08
C ILE A 2 -2.93 5.48 -8.67
N ARG A 3 -3.79 4.91 -7.83
CA ARG A 3 -4.01 5.31 -6.45
C ARG A 3 -3.61 4.20 -5.48
N ILE A 4 -3.07 4.57 -4.32
CA ILE A 4 -2.60 3.62 -3.31
C ILE A 4 -3.51 3.66 -2.09
N LYS A 5 -4.17 2.54 -1.80
CA LYS A 5 -5.16 2.39 -0.73
C LYS A 5 -4.59 1.83 0.57
N LEU A 6 -3.28 1.96 0.79
CA LEU A 6 -2.61 1.38 1.95
C LEU A 6 -3.24 1.83 3.28
N SER A 7 -3.75 3.06 3.34
CA SER A 7 -4.47 3.60 4.50
C SER A 7 -5.75 2.83 4.81
N GLU A 8 -6.56 2.50 3.80
CA GLU A 8 -7.78 1.71 3.94
C GLU A 8 -7.47 0.28 4.40
N VAL A 9 -6.48 -0.37 3.77
CA VAL A 9 -6.09 -1.74 4.12
C VAL A 9 -5.58 -1.84 5.56
N LEU A 10 -4.73 -0.89 5.98
CA LEU A 10 -4.23 -0.81 7.35
C LEU A 10 -5.35 -0.56 8.36
N GLY A 11 -6.32 0.31 8.03
CA GLY A 11 -7.50 0.56 8.84
C GLY A 11 -8.35 -0.70 9.04
N ARG A 12 -8.65 -1.43 7.95
CA ARG A 12 -9.39 -2.70 7.99
C ARG A 12 -8.68 -3.76 8.84
N LYS A 13 -7.34 -3.78 8.83
CA LYS A 13 -6.52 -4.76 9.58
C LYS A 13 -6.11 -4.30 10.98
N LYS A 14 -6.55 -3.11 11.42
CA LYS A 14 -6.14 -2.47 12.69
C LYS A 14 -4.63 -2.51 12.90
N MET A 15 -3.86 -2.28 11.82
CA MET A 15 -2.40 -2.34 11.85
C MET A 15 -1.79 -0.95 11.70
N THR A 16 -0.70 -0.69 12.42
CA THR A 16 0.02 0.58 12.34
C THR A 16 1.06 0.53 11.23
N ARG A 17 1.41 1.71 10.68
CA ARG A 17 2.47 1.88 9.67
C ARG A 17 3.81 1.32 10.15
N LYS A 18 4.14 1.56 11.43
CA LYS A 18 5.36 1.06 12.08
C LYS A 18 5.39 -0.47 12.07
N LYS A 19 4.30 -1.10 12.51
CA LYS A 19 4.22 -2.56 12.55
C LYS A 19 4.30 -3.19 11.16
N LEU A 20 3.67 -2.58 10.15
CA LEU A 20 3.82 -3.01 8.76
C LEU A 20 5.27 -2.89 8.29
N ALA A 21 5.95 -1.78 8.57
CA ALA A 21 7.35 -1.58 8.18
C ALA A 21 8.27 -2.65 8.78
N GLU A 22 8.08 -2.98 10.06
CA GLU A 22 8.83 -4.03 10.76
C GLU A 22 8.55 -5.41 10.17
N LEU A 23 7.28 -5.77 9.98
CA LEU A 23 6.89 -7.09 9.49
C LEU A 23 7.23 -7.30 8.01
N ALA A 24 7.05 -6.29 7.16
CA ALA A 24 7.34 -6.37 5.73
C ALA A 24 8.85 -6.18 5.45
N ASN A 25 9.65 -5.87 6.47
CA ASN A 25 11.06 -5.51 6.32
C ASN A 25 11.25 -4.39 5.29
N VAL A 26 10.42 -3.35 5.39
CA VAL A 26 10.42 -2.18 4.50
C VAL A 26 10.73 -0.95 5.34
N ARG A 27 11.45 0.01 4.76
CA ARG A 27 11.79 1.26 5.46
C ARG A 27 10.51 1.99 5.88
N PRO A 28 10.44 2.51 7.13
CA PRO A 28 9.27 3.26 7.60
C PRO A 28 8.91 4.45 6.71
N ASN A 29 9.91 5.11 6.12
CA ASN A 29 9.70 6.19 5.15
C ASN A 29 8.94 5.72 3.91
N THR A 30 9.29 4.58 3.33
CA THR A 30 8.60 4.02 2.16
C THR A 30 7.15 3.68 2.48
N ILE A 31 6.88 3.09 3.65
CA ILE A 31 5.50 2.82 4.11
C ILE A 31 4.75 4.15 4.33
N GLY A 32 5.41 5.16 4.89
CA GLY A 32 4.84 6.50 5.04
C GLY A 32 4.52 7.17 3.71
N ASP A 33 5.41 7.06 2.73
CA ASP A 33 5.22 7.61 1.38
C ASP A 33 4.09 6.88 0.64
N MET A 34 4.00 5.55 0.74
CA MET A 34 2.86 4.80 0.23
C MET A 34 1.55 5.19 0.92
N TYR A 35 1.56 5.36 2.24
CA TYR A 35 0.38 5.72 3.01
C TYR A 35 -0.15 7.11 2.61
N ASN A 36 0.75 8.07 2.38
CA ASN A 36 0.41 9.42 1.97
C ASN A 36 0.30 9.58 0.44
N GLU A 37 0.34 8.47 -0.32
CA GLU A 37 0.24 8.48 -1.78
C GLU A 37 1.34 9.33 -2.46
N LYS A 38 2.49 9.50 -1.80
CA LYS A 38 3.65 10.28 -2.26
C LYS A 38 4.70 9.44 -2.98
N VAL A 39 4.56 8.12 -2.94
CA VAL A 39 5.50 7.22 -3.60
C VAL A 39 5.39 7.35 -5.12
N ARG A 40 6.52 7.56 -5.79
CA ARG A 40 6.59 7.64 -7.26
C ARG A 40 7.04 6.35 -7.91
N LYS A 41 7.78 5.54 -7.16
CA LYS A 41 8.34 4.26 -7.60
C LYS A 41 8.27 3.26 -6.46
N ILE A 42 7.81 2.06 -6.75
CA ILE A 42 7.82 0.95 -5.81
C ILE A 42 8.31 -0.29 -6.53
N ASP A 43 9.16 -1.06 -5.85
CA ASP A 43 9.64 -2.32 -6.40
C ASP A 43 8.60 -3.42 -6.18
N LEU A 44 8.56 -4.40 -7.08
CA LEU A 44 7.67 -5.55 -6.98
C LEU A 44 7.96 -6.37 -5.72
N ASP A 45 9.23 -6.49 -5.30
CA ASP A 45 9.60 -7.17 -4.04
C ASP A 45 8.98 -6.46 -2.82
N THR A 46 8.97 -5.12 -2.82
CA THR A 46 8.35 -4.35 -1.74
C THR A 46 6.84 -4.56 -1.72
N LEU A 47 6.19 -4.55 -2.88
CA LEU A 47 4.76 -4.85 -3.00
C LEU A 47 4.44 -6.27 -2.53
N ASP A 48 5.24 -7.25 -2.92
CA ASP A 48 5.06 -8.65 -2.53
C ASP A 48 5.13 -8.84 -1.01
N ARG A 49 6.19 -8.31 -0.37
CA ARG A 49 6.34 -8.35 1.10
C ARG A 49 5.18 -7.69 1.82
N ILE A 50 4.74 -6.53 1.33
CA ILE A 50 3.59 -5.81 1.92
C ILE A 50 2.32 -6.64 1.75
N CYS A 51 2.05 -7.19 0.57
CA CYS A 51 0.90 -8.05 0.30
C CYS A 51 0.93 -9.33 1.16
N ALA A 52 2.11 -9.94 1.34
CA ALA A 52 2.30 -11.14 2.15
C ALA A 52 1.99 -10.89 3.63
N VAL A 53 2.52 -9.79 4.19
CA VAL A 53 2.24 -9.39 5.59
C VAL A 53 0.79 -8.99 5.77
N LEU A 54 0.28 -8.17 4.85
CA LEU A 54 -1.10 -7.76 4.86
C LEU A 54 -2.03 -8.89 4.46
N LYS A 55 -1.59 -10.05 3.97
CA LYS A 55 -2.47 -11.10 3.41
C LYS A 55 -3.59 -10.49 2.55
N CYS A 56 -3.22 -9.61 1.62
CA CYS A 56 -4.15 -8.94 0.71
C CYS A 56 -3.69 -9.10 -0.73
N ASN A 57 -4.61 -8.87 -1.66
CA ASN A 57 -4.30 -8.86 -3.08
C ASN A 57 -3.76 -7.48 -3.49
N ILE A 58 -2.97 -7.47 -4.57
CA ILE A 58 -2.43 -6.24 -5.13
C ILE A 58 -3.53 -5.23 -5.50
N SER A 59 -4.70 -5.70 -5.93
CA SER A 59 -5.86 -4.86 -6.26
C SER A 59 -6.51 -4.18 -5.07
N ASP A 60 -6.27 -4.65 -3.84
CA ASP A 60 -6.72 -3.99 -2.60
C ASP A 60 -5.78 -2.85 -2.22
N LEU A 61 -4.52 -2.91 -2.67
CA LEU A 61 -3.49 -1.90 -2.46
C LEU A 61 -3.43 -0.85 -3.57
N LEU A 62 -3.50 -1.27 -4.82
CA LEU A 62 -3.39 -0.43 -6.00
C LEU A 62 -4.74 -0.40 -6.72
N GLN A 63 -5.28 0.79 -6.91
CA GLN A 63 -6.48 1.01 -7.69
C GLN A 63 -6.17 1.96 -8.85
N TYR A 64 -6.53 1.55 -10.06
CA TYR A 64 -6.59 2.48 -11.19
C TYR A 64 -7.88 3.31 -11.06
N GLN A 65 -7.74 4.64 -11.00
CA GLN A 65 -8.83 5.58 -11.17
C GLN A 65 -8.72 6.20 -12.55
N ASP A 66 -9.69 5.99 -13.42
CA ASP A 66 -9.81 6.78 -14.65
C ASP A 66 -10.36 8.17 -14.31
N GLU A 67 -9.98 9.19 -15.09
CA GLU A 67 -10.52 10.55 -14.93
C GLU A 67 -11.98 10.64 -15.43
N ASN A 68 -12.42 9.64 -16.20
CA ASN A 68 -13.82 9.42 -16.52
C ASN A 68 -14.40 8.35 -15.59
N GLY A 69 -14.98 8.79 -14.48
CA GLY A 69 -15.74 7.91 -13.59
C GLY A 69 -16.97 7.35 -14.30
N GLU A 70 -16.85 6.17 -14.90
CA GLU A 70 -17.98 5.30 -15.21
C GLU A 70 -17.84 3.99 -14.44
N LYS A 71 -18.56 3.92 -13.32
CA LYS A 71 -19.27 2.72 -12.88
C LYS A 71 -20.68 3.12 -12.48
#